data_AF-A0A0D0AC45-F1
#
_entry.id   AF-A0A0D0AC45-F1
#
_cell.length_a   1.000
_cell.length_b   1.000
_cell.length_c   1.000
_cell.angle_alpha   90.00
_cell.angle_beta   90.00
_cell.angle_gamma   90.00
#
_symmetry.space_group_name_H-M   'P 1'
#
loop_
_entity.id
_entity.type
_entity.pdbx_description
1 polymer ?
#
loop_
_entity_poly.entity_id
_entity_poly.type
_entity_poly.pdbx_seq_one_letter_code
_entity_poly.pdbx_strand_id
1 'polypeptide(L)'
;MVCVSHRLCITSPQPQTCAGVSILWPEDHWPFAMLFPWERYHNGPDSLPFTLDISNPTMPRAQSKLCLGSSAMQDLPCDECTDVPAHIARLAEVVRDPKSRTNYRYLGLAHMQDITRSYAEQANTLKLQGLNNSRKHIKALTQLDNHHRLLMAVSENNIPRLQQIITVALRHGTSVRQIVNKLEDALEGVYRPRGYGADDLDIATLVYML
;
A
#
# COMPACT_ATOMS: atom_id res chain seq x y z
N MET A 1 19.20 58.29 -34.07
CA MET A 1 18.20 59.34 -34.38
C MET A 1 18.62 59.99 -35.69
N VAL A 2 17.97 59.62 -36.80
CA VAL A 2 18.08 60.32 -38.09
C VAL A 2 16.67 60.32 -38.67
N CYS A 3 16.09 61.50 -38.87
CA CYS A 3 14.78 61.68 -39.50
C CYS A 3 14.97 62.13 -40.95
N VAL A 4 14.33 61.43 -41.88
CA VAL A 4 14.12 61.91 -43.26
C VAL A 4 12.66 61.65 -43.65
N SER A 5 11.97 62.74 -43.98
CA SER A 5 10.76 62.89 -44.81
C SER A 5 9.54 61.97 -44.64
N HIS A 6 8.41 62.63 -44.35
CA HIS A 6 7.02 62.26 -44.66
C HIS A 6 6.84 61.00 -45.54
N ARG A 7 6.67 59.85 -44.88
CA ARG A 7 5.95 58.67 -45.34
C ARG A 7 5.74 57.80 -44.10
N LEU A 8 4.49 57.33 -43.93
CA LEU A 8 4.02 56.32 -42.98
C LEU A 8 5.15 55.69 -42.14
N CYS A 9 5.23 56.07 -40.85
CA CYS A 9 6.00 55.31 -39.89
C CYS A 9 5.36 53.93 -39.77
N ILE A 10 5.80 52.99 -40.60
CA ILE A 10 5.63 51.58 -40.31
C ILE A 10 6.54 51.34 -39.11
N THR A 11 5.98 51.43 -37.91
CA THR A 11 6.61 50.84 -36.73
C THR A 11 6.88 49.38 -37.08
N SER A 12 8.15 49.03 -37.30
CA SER A 12 8.57 47.64 -37.39
C SER A 12 8.00 46.92 -36.17
N PRO A 13 7.15 45.89 -36.33
CA PRO A 13 6.66 45.15 -35.18
C PRO A 13 7.88 44.59 -34.45
N GLN A 14 8.05 44.96 -33.18
CA GLN A 14 9.04 44.30 -32.34
C GLN A 14 8.74 42.78 -32.38
N PRO A 15 9.76 41.90 -32.36
CA PRO A 15 9.52 40.46 -32.29
C PRO A 15 8.74 40.18 -31.01
N GLN A 16 7.44 39.93 -31.14
CA GLN A 16 6.56 39.65 -30.02
C GLN A 16 6.82 38.23 -29.56
N THR A 17 7.25 38.07 -28.31
CA THR A 17 7.57 36.76 -27.75
C THR A 17 6.33 36.06 -27.23
N CYS A 18 6.14 34.79 -27.61
CA CYS A 18 5.06 33.97 -27.07
C CYS A 18 5.40 33.58 -25.64
N ALA A 19 4.67 34.16 -24.67
CA ALA A 19 4.87 33.85 -23.26
C ALA A 19 4.12 32.58 -22.79
N GLY A 20 3.45 31.87 -23.70
CA GLY A 20 2.70 30.65 -23.40
C GLY A 20 1.34 30.91 -22.74
N VAL A 21 0.74 29.87 -22.15
CA VAL A 21 -0.58 29.90 -21.51
C VAL A 21 -0.45 29.81 -19.99
N SER A 22 -1.34 30.47 -19.25
CA SER A 22 -1.44 30.29 -17.79
C SER A 22 -2.05 28.94 -17.46
N ILE A 23 -1.51 28.28 -16.43
CA ILE A 23 -2.00 26.98 -15.97
C ILE A 23 -3.11 27.21 -14.96
N LEU A 24 -4.32 26.79 -15.32
CA LEU A 24 -5.42 26.67 -14.37
C LEU A 24 -5.35 25.27 -13.75
N TRP A 25 -5.02 25.22 -12.46
CA TRP A 25 -4.92 23.96 -11.72
C TRP A 25 -5.89 23.97 -10.53
N PRO A 26 -6.57 22.84 -10.22
CA PRO A 26 -7.45 22.78 -9.05
C PRO A 26 -6.65 23.00 -7.76
N GLU A 27 -7.06 23.99 -6.96
CA GLU A 27 -6.40 24.37 -5.69
C GLU A 27 -6.92 23.59 -4.48
N ASP A 28 -7.80 22.62 -4.72
CA ASP A 28 -8.77 22.15 -3.73
C ASP A 28 -8.12 21.45 -2.51
N HIS A 29 -6.91 20.90 -2.64
CA HIS A 29 -6.28 20.10 -1.57
C HIS A 29 -4.76 20.26 -1.43
N TRP A 30 -4.03 20.52 -2.52
CA TRP A 30 -2.57 20.54 -2.52
C TRP A 30 -2.03 21.54 -3.56
N PRO A 31 -0.87 22.16 -3.32
CA PRO A 31 -0.24 23.06 -4.29
C PRO A 31 0.01 22.37 -5.64
N PHE A 32 -0.01 23.15 -6.73
CA PHE A 32 0.35 22.66 -8.08
C PHE A 32 1.61 21.78 -8.07
N ALA A 33 2.68 22.24 -7.42
CA ALA A 33 3.95 21.51 -7.37
C ALA A 33 3.86 20.15 -6.65
N MET A 34 2.86 19.92 -5.81
CA MET A 34 2.65 18.64 -5.11
C MET A 34 1.80 17.67 -5.93
N LEU A 35 0.92 18.20 -6.78
CA LEU A 35 -0.03 17.42 -7.58
C LEU A 35 0.46 17.16 -9.00
N PHE A 36 1.32 18.01 -9.53
CA PHE A 36 1.80 17.92 -10.90
C PHE A 36 2.62 16.64 -11.13
N PRO A 37 2.38 15.91 -12.24
CA PRO A 37 3.07 14.67 -12.56
C PRO A 37 4.48 14.92 -13.09
N TRP A 38 5.41 15.23 -12.18
CA TRP A 38 6.81 15.54 -12.51
C TRP A 38 7.53 14.44 -13.29
N GLU A 39 7.13 13.18 -13.13
CA GLU A 39 7.73 12.07 -13.88
C GLU A 39 7.55 12.24 -15.41
N ARG A 40 6.53 12.97 -15.87
CA ARG A 40 6.33 13.26 -17.30
C ARG A 40 7.06 14.50 -17.78
N TYR A 41 7.71 15.23 -16.87
CA TYR A 41 8.52 16.40 -17.18
C TYR A 41 9.95 15.99 -17.58
N HIS A 42 10.05 15.32 -18.73
CA HIS A 42 11.32 14.93 -19.33
C HIS A 42 11.26 15.08 -20.86
N ASN A 43 12.31 14.68 -21.57
CA ASN A 43 12.31 14.59 -23.03
C ASN A 43 12.24 13.11 -23.41
N GLY A 44 11.09 12.68 -23.92
CA GLY A 44 10.82 11.27 -24.22
C GLY A 44 9.46 11.07 -24.87
N PRO A 45 9.16 9.85 -25.35
CA PRO A 45 7.92 9.56 -26.08
C PRO A 45 6.66 9.77 -25.23
N ASP A 46 6.75 9.59 -23.91
CA ASP A 46 5.64 9.80 -22.96
C ASP A 46 5.64 11.17 -22.28
N SER A 47 6.58 12.04 -22.67
CA SER A 47 6.72 13.36 -22.06
C SER A 47 5.54 14.27 -22.34
N LEU A 48 5.38 15.30 -21.51
CA LEU A 48 4.39 16.33 -21.78
C LEU A 48 4.73 17.10 -23.07
N PRO A 49 3.73 17.49 -23.87
CA PRO A 49 3.95 18.26 -25.10
C PRO A 49 4.31 19.72 -24.85
N PHE A 50 4.42 20.13 -23.58
CA PHE A 50 4.73 21.48 -23.15
C PHE A 50 5.82 21.49 -22.07
N THR A 51 6.52 22.60 -21.97
CA THR A 51 7.41 22.98 -20.87
C THR A 51 6.67 23.84 -19.86
N LEU A 52 7.24 23.98 -18.67
CA LEU A 52 6.69 24.78 -17.58
C LEU A 52 7.65 25.93 -17.26
N ASP A 53 7.10 27.13 -17.12
CA ASP A 53 7.74 28.25 -16.42
C ASP A 53 7.07 28.43 -15.06
N ILE A 54 7.87 28.28 -14.01
CA ILE A 54 7.45 28.32 -12.61
C ILE A 54 8.19 29.45 -11.89
N SER A 55 8.74 30.40 -12.66
CA SER A 55 9.35 31.61 -12.12
C SER A 55 8.35 32.39 -11.25
N ASN A 56 7.04 32.30 -11.59
CA ASN A 56 5.94 32.68 -10.71
C ASN A 56 5.17 31.44 -10.21
N PRO A 57 5.39 30.98 -8.96
CA PRO A 57 4.78 29.75 -8.45
C PRO A 57 3.27 29.86 -8.21
N THR A 58 2.72 31.07 -8.07
CA THR A 58 1.27 31.29 -7.91
C THR A 58 0.53 31.33 -9.25
N MET A 59 1.26 31.55 -10.35
CA MET A 59 0.69 31.57 -11.69
C MET A 59 1.67 30.93 -12.67
N PRO A 60 1.87 29.60 -12.59
CA PRO A 60 2.78 28.91 -13.47
C PRO A 60 2.25 28.98 -14.91
N ARG A 61 3.17 29.05 -15.87
CA ARG A 61 2.85 29.11 -17.29
C ARG A 61 3.34 27.86 -17.99
N ALA A 62 2.66 27.48 -19.06
CA ALA A 62 3.05 26.37 -19.92
C ALA A 62 3.28 26.87 -21.34
N GLN A 63 4.32 26.36 -21.99
CA GLN A 63 4.62 26.69 -23.38
C GLN A 63 4.77 25.39 -24.16
N SER A 64 4.17 25.31 -25.35
CA SER A 64 4.34 24.13 -26.21
C SER A 64 5.81 23.92 -26.53
N LYS A 65 6.27 22.66 -26.56
CA LYS A 65 7.63 22.30 -26.98
C LYS A 65 7.90 22.66 -28.46
N LEU A 66 6.83 22.83 -29.25
CA LEU A 66 6.87 23.27 -30.65
C LEU A 66 6.78 24.79 -30.80
N CYS A 67 6.67 25.53 -29.70
CA CYS A 67 6.60 26.98 -29.75
C CYS A 67 7.91 27.58 -30.27
N LEU A 68 7.82 28.33 -31.38
CA LEU A 68 8.96 29.07 -31.96
C LEU A 68 9.28 30.37 -31.20
N GLY A 69 8.58 30.62 -30.10
CA GLY A 69 8.79 31.81 -29.28
C GLY A 69 8.23 33.10 -29.88
N SER A 70 7.55 33.07 -31.03
CA SER A 70 6.91 34.23 -31.64
C SER A 70 5.38 34.16 -31.54
N SER A 71 4.71 35.30 -31.35
CA SER A 71 3.25 35.41 -31.41
C SER A 71 2.82 36.47 -32.43
N ALA A 72 1.66 36.25 -33.07
CA ALA A 72 1.06 37.18 -34.02
C ALA A 72 0.41 38.39 -33.32
N MET A 73 0.04 38.24 -32.05
CA MET A 73 -0.60 39.28 -31.25
C MET A 73 -0.03 39.32 -29.83
N GLN A 74 0.02 40.53 -29.27
CA GLN A 74 0.49 40.75 -27.91
C GLN A 74 -0.45 40.07 -26.92
N ASP A 75 0.13 39.34 -25.95
CA ASP A 75 -0.57 38.60 -24.90
C ASP A 75 -1.46 37.43 -25.35
N LEU A 76 -1.48 37.09 -26.65
CA LEU A 76 -2.10 35.86 -27.12
C LEU A 76 -1.08 34.72 -27.25
N PRO A 77 -1.47 33.48 -26.91
CA PRO A 77 -0.66 32.31 -27.20
C PRO A 77 -0.54 32.12 -28.71
N CYS A 78 0.61 31.62 -29.18
CA CYS A 78 0.76 31.17 -30.56
C CYS A 78 -0.12 29.93 -30.82
N ASP A 79 -0.33 29.59 -32.09
CA ASP A 79 -1.14 28.44 -32.50
C ASP A 79 -0.76 27.15 -31.75
N GLU A 80 0.55 26.83 -31.71
CA GLU A 80 1.08 25.66 -30.99
C GLU A 80 0.78 25.65 -29.48
N CYS A 81 0.64 26.83 -28.85
CA CYS A 81 0.35 26.94 -27.42
C CYS A 81 -1.16 26.90 -27.12
N THR A 82 -2.02 27.00 -28.14
CA THR A 82 -3.47 27.06 -27.97
C THR A 82 -4.06 25.73 -27.50
N ASP A 83 -3.42 24.60 -27.81
CA ASP A 83 -3.84 23.27 -27.40
C ASP A 83 -3.37 22.87 -25.99
N VAL A 84 -2.37 23.57 -25.45
CA VAL A 84 -1.76 23.27 -24.15
C VAL A 84 -2.77 23.25 -22.99
N PRO A 85 -3.73 24.20 -22.88
CA PRO A 85 -4.77 24.16 -21.86
C PRO A 85 -5.59 22.87 -21.85
N ALA A 86 -5.90 22.30 -23.03
CA ALA A 86 -6.64 21.04 -23.12
C ALA A 86 -5.82 19.85 -22.58
N HIS A 87 -4.51 19.85 -22.80
CA HIS A 87 -3.62 18.85 -22.18
C HIS A 87 -3.55 19.01 -20.66
N ILE A 88 -3.46 20.25 -20.16
CA ILE A 88 -3.45 20.54 -18.73
C ILE A 88 -4.75 20.09 -18.07
N ALA A 89 -5.91 20.40 -18.67
CA ALA A 89 -7.22 20.01 -18.14
C ALA A 89 -7.34 18.48 -17.97
N ARG A 90 -6.92 17.71 -19.00
CA ARG A 90 -6.89 16.24 -18.91
C ARG A 90 -6.00 15.72 -17.79
N LEU A 91 -4.84 16.36 -17.55
CA LEU A 91 -3.96 15.98 -16.44
C LEU A 91 -4.61 16.30 -15.10
N ALA A 92 -5.21 17.49 -14.97
CA ALA A 92 -5.87 17.93 -13.75
C ALA A 92 -7.03 16.99 -13.37
N GLU A 93 -7.79 16.46 -14.34
CA GLU A 93 -8.84 15.47 -14.08
C GLU A 93 -8.28 14.16 -13.52
N VAL A 94 -7.21 13.62 -14.12
CA VAL A 94 -6.57 12.38 -13.66
C VAL A 94 -5.99 12.53 -12.25
N VAL A 95 -5.41 13.70 -11.98
CA VAL A 95 -4.79 14.03 -10.71
C VAL A 95 -5.82 14.30 -9.61
N ARG A 96 -7.00 14.85 -9.95
CA ARG A 96 -8.04 15.15 -8.95
C ARG A 96 -8.61 13.88 -8.30
N ASP A 97 -8.82 12.83 -9.09
CA ASP A 97 -9.37 11.56 -8.61
C ASP A 97 -8.60 10.37 -9.23
N PRO A 98 -7.39 10.09 -8.71
CA PRO A 98 -6.58 9.00 -9.23
C PRO A 98 -7.22 7.66 -8.87
N LYS A 99 -7.68 6.93 -9.89
CA LYS A 99 -8.16 5.55 -9.72
C LYS A 99 -7.07 4.65 -9.16
N SER A 100 -7.44 3.57 -8.46
CA SER A 100 -6.52 2.62 -7.80
C SER A 100 -5.46 1.97 -8.71
N ARG A 101 -5.66 1.98 -10.03
CA ARG A 101 -4.71 1.45 -11.03
C ARG A 101 -4.13 2.53 -11.94
N THR A 102 -4.19 3.78 -11.52
CA THR A 102 -3.56 4.89 -12.25
C THR A 102 -2.06 4.66 -12.28
N ASN A 103 -1.46 4.74 -13.47
CA ASN A 103 -0.02 4.60 -13.59
C ASN A 103 0.67 5.72 -12.81
N TYR A 104 1.67 5.35 -11.99
CA TYR A 104 2.44 6.24 -11.13
C TYR A 104 2.98 7.48 -11.84
N ARG A 105 3.27 7.39 -13.14
CA ARG A 105 3.72 8.54 -13.94
C ARG A 105 2.74 9.71 -14.00
N TYR A 106 1.44 9.48 -13.75
CA TYR A 106 0.43 10.54 -13.72
C TYR A 106 0.18 11.07 -12.30
N LEU A 107 0.89 10.55 -11.30
CA LEU A 107 0.71 10.92 -9.91
C LEU A 107 1.74 11.97 -9.50
N GLY A 108 1.27 12.99 -8.78
CA GLY A 108 2.13 13.93 -8.09
C GLY A 108 2.71 13.36 -6.80
N LEU A 109 3.59 14.16 -6.17
CA LEU A 109 4.24 13.82 -4.91
C LEU A 109 3.23 13.57 -3.77
N ALA A 110 2.13 14.33 -3.71
CA ALA A 110 1.10 14.15 -2.68
C ALA A 110 0.49 12.74 -2.73
N HIS A 111 0.13 12.26 -3.92
CA HIS A 111 -0.41 10.91 -4.10
C HIS A 111 0.60 9.84 -3.69
N MET A 112 1.88 10.04 -4.02
CA MET A 112 2.94 9.11 -3.63
C MET A 112 3.12 9.04 -2.10
N GLN A 113 2.97 10.17 -1.40
CA GLN A 113 2.97 10.21 0.05
C GLN A 113 1.79 9.43 0.64
N ASP A 114 0.59 9.59 0.08
CA ASP A 114 -0.60 8.87 0.52
C ASP A 114 -0.48 7.35 0.27
N ILE A 115 0.04 6.95 -0.90
CA ILE A 115 0.35 5.55 -1.21
C ILE A 115 1.35 4.98 -0.20
N THR A 116 2.42 5.72 0.10
CA THR A 116 3.45 5.31 1.06
C THR A 116 2.86 5.14 2.46
N ARG A 117 2.01 6.08 2.88
CA ARG A 117 1.29 5.99 4.16
C ARG A 117 0.40 4.75 4.22
N SER A 118 -0.38 4.50 3.17
CA SER A 118 -1.25 3.33 3.09
C SER A 118 -0.45 2.03 3.17
N TYR A 119 0.69 1.93 2.48
CA TYR A 119 1.55 0.75 2.59
C TYR A 119 2.16 0.58 3.99
N ALA A 120 2.54 1.68 4.66
CA ALA A 120 3.02 1.61 6.04
C ALA A 120 1.94 1.08 7.01
N GLU A 121 0.69 1.52 6.85
CA GLU A 121 -0.46 1.04 7.62
C GLU A 121 -0.76 -0.45 7.37
N GLN A 122 -0.72 -0.88 6.10
CA GLN A 122 -0.89 -2.28 5.73
C GLN A 122 0.23 -3.16 6.30
N ALA A 123 1.48 -2.71 6.22
CA ALA A 123 2.62 -3.41 6.79
C ALA A 123 2.49 -3.58 8.31
N ASN A 124 2.06 -2.53 9.02
CA ASN A 124 1.81 -2.60 10.46
C ASN A 124 0.68 -3.60 10.79
N THR A 125 -0.39 -3.58 10.01
CA THR A 125 -1.51 -4.52 10.17
C THR A 125 -1.06 -5.98 10.01
N LEU A 126 -0.32 -6.27 8.94
CA LEU A 126 0.21 -7.61 8.68
C LEU A 126 1.21 -8.05 9.76
N LYS A 127 2.05 -7.13 10.27
CA LYS A 127 2.96 -7.41 11.38
C LYS A 127 2.20 -7.83 12.65
N LEU A 128 1.15 -7.09 13.02
CA LEU A 128 0.32 -7.42 14.18
C LEU A 128 -0.41 -8.76 14.01
N GLN A 129 -0.92 -9.05 12.81
CA GLN A 129 -1.51 -10.34 12.48
C GLN A 129 -0.49 -11.48 12.61
N GLY A 130 0.72 -11.30 12.08
CA GLY A 130 1.82 -12.27 12.20
C GLY A 130 2.16 -12.59 13.66
N LEU A 131 2.28 -11.56 14.52
CA LEU A 131 2.54 -11.74 15.96
C LEU A 131 1.40 -12.48 16.66
N ASN A 132 0.15 -12.14 16.35
CA ASN A 132 -1.01 -12.80 16.94
C ASN A 132 -1.12 -14.26 16.49
N ASN A 133 -0.85 -14.56 15.22
CA ASN A 133 -0.84 -15.92 14.70
C ASN A 133 0.30 -16.74 15.34
N SER A 134 1.50 -16.16 15.47
CA SER A 134 2.62 -16.82 16.15
C SER A 134 2.26 -17.20 17.60
N ARG A 135 1.65 -16.29 18.36
CA ARG A 135 1.16 -16.58 19.73
C ARG A 135 0.13 -17.70 19.75
N LYS A 136 -0.80 -17.72 18.79
CA LYS A 136 -1.81 -18.79 18.66
C LYS A 136 -1.14 -20.14 18.37
N HIS A 137 -0.16 -20.18 17.47
CA HIS A 137 0.59 -21.39 17.15
C HIS A 137 1.39 -21.92 18.34
N ILE A 138 2.12 -21.05 19.04
CA ILE A 138 2.86 -21.44 20.25
C ILE A 138 1.90 -22.03 21.29
N LYS A 139 0.75 -21.37 21.53
CA LYS A 139 -0.26 -21.88 22.46
C LYS A 139 -0.78 -23.26 22.03
N ALA A 140 -1.08 -23.45 20.75
CA ALA A 140 -1.55 -24.73 20.22
C ALA A 140 -0.48 -25.84 20.36
N LEU A 141 0.78 -25.53 20.05
CA LEU A 141 1.90 -26.47 20.22
C LEU A 141 2.11 -26.86 21.68
N THR A 142 2.06 -25.90 22.61
CA THR A 142 2.14 -26.19 24.05
C THR A 142 0.96 -27.05 24.51
N GLN A 143 -0.25 -26.81 24.00
CA GLN A 143 -1.40 -27.64 24.31
C GLN A 143 -1.25 -29.08 23.79
N LEU A 144 -0.67 -29.24 22.60
CA LEU A 144 -0.39 -30.54 22.01
C LEU A 144 0.70 -31.29 22.80
N ASP A 145 1.79 -30.63 23.19
CA ASP A 145 2.84 -31.23 24.03
C ASP A 145 2.28 -31.66 25.40
N ASN A 146 1.46 -30.83 26.04
CA ASN A 146 0.81 -31.18 27.29
C ASN A 146 -0.12 -32.40 27.13
N HIS A 147 -0.86 -32.48 26.02
CA HIS A 147 -1.71 -33.64 25.74
C HIS A 147 -0.88 -34.91 25.50
N HIS A 148 0.22 -34.81 24.75
CA HIS A 148 1.14 -35.93 24.55
C HIS A 148 1.71 -36.42 25.88
N ARG A 149 2.16 -35.53 26.77
CA ARG A 149 2.64 -35.90 28.11
C ARG A 149 1.59 -36.60 28.97
N LEU A 150 0.33 -36.18 28.86
CA LEU A 150 -0.78 -36.82 29.55
C LEU A 150 -0.98 -38.24 29.02
N LEU A 151 -1.07 -38.41 27.69
CA LEU A 151 -1.20 -39.72 27.04
C LEU A 151 -0.08 -40.68 27.45
N MET A 152 1.18 -40.23 27.43
CA MET A 152 2.32 -41.02 27.88
C MET A 152 2.17 -41.50 29.34
N ALA A 153 1.71 -40.61 30.22
CA ALA A 153 1.53 -40.96 31.63
C ALA A 153 0.39 -41.97 31.85
N VAL A 154 -0.67 -41.90 31.02
CA VAL A 154 -1.75 -42.90 31.00
C VAL A 154 -1.24 -44.24 30.48
N SER A 155 -0.54 -44.28 29.34
CA SER A 155 -0.04 -45.53 28.75
C SER A 155 0.97 -46.25 29.65
N GLU A 156 1.80 -45.50 30.38
CA GLU A 156 2.76 -46.04 31.34
C GLU A 156 2.12 -46.45 32.68
N ASN A 157 0.81 -46.28 32.88
CA ASN A 157 0.11 -46.44 34.18
C ASN A 157 0.79 -45.66 35.32
N ASN A 158 1.40 -44.52 35.01
CA ASN A 158 2.21 -43.76 35.97
C ASN A 158 1.30 -42.81 36.79
N ILE A 159 0.60 -43.37 37.78
CA ILE A 159 -0.37 -42.66 38.64
C ILE A 159 0.22 -41.41 39.31
N PRO A 160 1.46 -41.41 39.86
CA PRO A 160 2.07 -40.20 40.42
C PRO A 160 2.27 -39.10 39.37
N ARG A 161 2.72 -39.47 38.16
CA ARG A 161 2.93 -38.53 37.06
C ARG A 161 1.60 -37.95 36.55
N LEU A 162 0.53 -38.76 36.51
CA LEU A 162 -0.83 -38.29 36.22
C LEU A 162 -1.33 -37.27 37.24
N GLN A 163 -1.17 -37.56 38.53
CA GLN A 163 -1.55 -36.64 39.61
C GLN A 163 -0.80 -35.31 39.50
N GLN A 164 0.49 -35.33 39.17
CA GLN A 164 1.28 -34.12 38.94
C GLN A 164 0.76 -33.31 37.75
N ILE A 165 0.47 -33.96 36.61
CA ILE A 165 -0.05 -33.30 35.41
C ILE A 165 -1.42 -32.67 35.68
N ILE A 166 -2.32 -33.38 36.36
CA ILE A 166 -3.66 -32.88 36.72
C ILE A 166 -3.55 -31.70 37.68
N THR A 167 -2.67 -31.79 38.69
CA THR A 167 -2.46 -30.70 39.66
C THR A 167 -1.94 -29.44 38.98
N VAL A 168 -1.01 -29.58 38.03
CA VAL A 168 -0.50 -28.45 37.23
C VAL A 168 -1.60 -27.87 36.34
N ALA A 169 -2.41 -28.71 35.67
CA ALA A 169 -3.53 -28.26 34.84
C ALA A 169 -4.58 -27.46 35.63
N LEU A 170 -4.90 -27.91 36.86
CA LEU A 170 -5.81 -27.22 37.78
C LEU A 170 -5.22 -25.87 38.25
N ARG A 171 -3.91 -25.82 38.57
CA ARG A 171 -3.22 -24.56 38.94
C ARG A 171 -3.23 -23.52 37.81
N HIS A 172 -3.23 -23.95 36.55
CA HIS A 172 -3.34 -23.06 35.39
C HIS A 172 -4.78 -22.66 35.04
N GLY A 173 -5.77 -22.99 35.88
CA GLY A 173 -7.17 -22.61 35.68
C GLY A 173 -7.89 -23.43 34.61
N THR A 174 -7.35 -24.59 34.24
CA THR A 174 -8.05 -25.52 33.33
C THR A 174 -9.22 -26.12 34.09
N SER A 175 -10.43 -26.03 33.53
CA SER A 175 -11.60 -26.61 34.18
C SER A 175 -11.49 -28.13 34.25
N VAL A 176 -12.00 -28.73 35.34
CA VAL A 176 -12.05 -30.20 35.50
C VAL A 176 -12.71 -30.86 34.29
N ARG A 177 -13.79 -30.26 33.76
CA ARG A 177 -14.46 -30.72 32.54
C ARG A 177 -13.54 -30.76 31.32
N GLN A 178 -12.67 -29.77 31.12
CA GLN A 178 -11.69 -29.80 30.02
C GLN A 178 -10.62 -30.87 30.20
N ILE A 179 -10.27 -31.21 31.44
CA ILE A 179 -9.33 -32.30 31.74
C ILE A 179 -9.99 -33.65 31.42
N VAL A 180 -11.25 -33.83 31.84
CA VAL A 180 -12.05 -35.04 31.58
C VAL A 180 -12.30 -35.21 30.09
N ASN A 181 -12.78 -34.19 29.37
CA ASN A 181 -12.97 -34.26 27.92
C ASN A 181 -11.67 -34.62 27.17
N LYS A 182 -10.51 -34.12 27.62
CA LYS A 182 -9.20 -34.47 27.03
C LYS A 182 -8.78 -35.92 27.28
N LEU A 183 -9.25 -36.53 28.38
CA LEU A 183 -9.06 -37.94 28.68
C LEU A 183 -10.04 -38.79 27.88
N GLU A 184 -11.29 -38.35 27.73
CA GLU A 184 -12.31 -39.00 26.91
C GLU A 184 -11.93 -39.00 25.41
N ASP A 185 -11.49 -37.87 24.84
CA ASP A 185 -11.00 -37.77 23.45
C ASP A 185 -9.81 -38.71 23.17
N ALA A 186 -8.98 -38.95 24.19
CA ALA A 186 -7.86 -39.87 24.15
C ALA A 186 -8.30 -41.34 24.17
N LEU A 187 -9.32 -41.66 24.99
CA LEU A 187 -9.89 -43.00 25.12
C LEU A 187 -10.72 -43.41 23.91
N GLU A 188 -11.46 -42.48 23.30
CA GLU A 188 -12.28 -42.73 22.11
C GLU A 188 -11.44 -42.91 20.83
N GLY A 189 -10.11 -42.81 20.91
CA GLY A 189 -9.20 -43.06 19.79
C GLY A 189 -9.30 -42.03 18.66
N VAL A 190 -9.99 -40.91 18.90
CA VAL A 190 -10.14 -39.79 17.96
C VAL A 190 -8.78 -39.11 17.69
N TYR A 191 -7.79 -39.32 18.57
CA TYR A 191 -6.41 -38.91 18.37
C TYR A 191 -5.43 -40.08 18.47
N ARG A 192 -4.92 -40.53 17.31
CA ARG A 192 -3.79 -41.47 17.23
C ARG A 192 -2.48 -40.68 17.15
N PRO A 193 -1.66 -40.61 18.23
CA PRO A 193 -0.33 -40.02 18.14
C PRO A 193 0.52 -40.81 17.13
N ARG A 194 1.14 -40.10 16.19
CA ARG A 194 1.92 -40.68 15.11
C ARG A 194 3.21 -41.28 15.71
N GLY A 195 3.29 -42.61 15.80
CA GLY A 195 4.50 -43.31 16.26
C GLY A 195 4.28 -44.56 17.14
N TYR A 196 3.03 -44.94 17.42
CA TYR A 196 2.72 -46.07 18.29
C TYR A 196 2.46 -47.39 17.53
N GLY A 197 3.03 -48.48 18.04
CA GLY A 197 2.85 -49.85 17.54
C GLY A 197 1.62 -50.55 18.13
N ALA A 198 1.29 -51.72 17.60
CA ALA A 198 0.07 -52.47 17.96
C ALA A 198 -0.03 -52.81 19.46
N ASP A 199 1.11 -52.98 20.13
CA ASP A 199 1.19 -53.44 21.52
C ASP A 199 0.71 -52.39 22.54
N ASP A 200 0.78 -51.10 22.20
CA ASP A 200 0.36 -50.01 23.09
C ASP A 200 -1.17 -49.78 23.05
N LEU A 201 -1.86 -50.34 22.05
CA LEU A 201 -3.33 -50.29 21.93
C LEU A 201 -4.02 -51.38 22.78
N ASP A 202 -3.34 -52.51 22.98
CA ASP A 202 -3.88 -53.65 23.75
C ASP A 202 -3.98 -53.34 25.26
N ILE A 203 -3.08 -52.52 25.79
CA ILE A 203 -3.08 -52.12 27.21
C ILE A 203 -4.30 -51.23 27.53
N ALA A 204 -4.69 -50.33 26.63
CA ALA A 204 -5.89 -49.49 26.81
C ALA A 204 -7.18 -50.33 26.78
N THR A 205 -7.20 -51.42 26.00
CA THR A 205 -8.35 -52.33 25.87
C THR A 205 -8.52 -53.19 27.13
N LEU A 206 -7.43 -53.56 27.79
CA LEU A 206 -7.45 -54.34 29.04
C LEU A 206 -7.99 -53.53 30.24
N VAL A 207 -7.81 -52.21 30.25
CA VAL A 207 -8.32 -51.34 31.33
C VAL A 207 -9.85 -51.13 31.23
N TYR A 208 -10.46 -51.32 30.06
CA TYR A 208 -11.92 -51.19 29.88
C TYR A 208 -12.71 -52.46 30.28
N MET A 209 -12.02 -53.55 30.67
CA MET A 209 -12.62 -54.85 31.00
C MET A 209 -12.53 -55.21 32.50
N LEU A 210 -12.29 -54.23 33.38
CA LEU A 210 -12.38 -54.34 34.84
C LEU A 210 -13.42 -53.34 35.38
#